data_AF-A0A6I6A6I1-F1
#
_entry.id   AF-A0A6I6A6I1-F1
#
_cell.length_a   1.000
_cell.length_b   1.000
_cell.length_c   1.000
_cell.angle_alpha   90.00
_cell.angle_beta   90.00
_cell.angle_gamma   90.00
#
_symmetry.space_group_name_H-M   'P 1'
#
loop_
_entity.id
_entity.type
_entity.pdbx_description
1 polymer ?
#
loop_
_entity_poly.entity_id
_entity_poly.type
_entity_poly.pdbx_seq_one_letter_code
_entity_poly.pdbx_strand_id
1 'polypeptide(L)'
;MKTRATQLSRNKSFYYQDLDTPAELLNQIADSYQITISNPERIPHDLWSHGALMAVNADEALLLVLNQLDLTFLWEKQGTAIRLLPVPDHVTVQKTYSPRGRSLNETIEHLKELFPTAMITREGRMLLVDASADLQEKVEAELNPSKRPVRKMGTPQIDVLPIQRRKFTLRAQKVPVLAVMQKLEQSGIEFEYQPQQLKQAGVDLNQRIDISVQNADANEFFDVLFGPLNLSYQIEGIKVTLTPNN
;
A
#
# COMPACT_ATOMS: atom_id res chain seq x y z
N MET A 1 7.13 -1.71 34.36
CA MET A 1 5.86 -1.13 33.89
C MET A 1 5.80 -1.26 32.38
N LYS A 2 4.71 -1.76 31.79
CA LYS A 2 4.57 -1.78 30.32
C LYS A 2 4.19 -0.37 29.86
N THR A 3 4.86 0.15 28.85
CA THR A 3 4.56 1.49 28.31
C THR A 3 3.16 1.49 27.69
N ARG A 4 2.46 2.64 27.71
CA ARG A 4 1.12 2.78 27.12
C ARG A 4 1.07 2.31 25.67
N ALA A 5 2.09 2.66 24.87
CA ALA A 5 2.25 2.18 23.50
C ALA A 5 2.23 0.64 23.40
N THR A 6 2.90 -0.07 24.31
CA THR A 6 2.91 -1.55 24.35
C THR A 6 1.55 -2.14 24.76
N GLN A 7 0.72 -1.38 25.47
CA GLN A 7 -0.64 -1.82 25.81
C GLN A 7 -1.57 -1.66 24.61
N LEU A 8 -1.48 -0.54 23.90
CA LEU A 8 -2.28 -0.22 22.71
C LEU A 8 -1.92 -1.13 21.53
N SER A 9 -0.66 -1.54 21.39
CA SER A 9 -0.18 -2.40 20.30
C SER A 9 -0.52 -3.89 20.46
N ARG A 10 -1.19 -4.31 21.54
CA ARG A 10 -1.55 -5.72 21.70
C ARG A 10 -2.76 -6.08 20.86
N ASN A 11 -2.65 -7.18 20.15
CA ASN A 11 -3.74 -7.68 19.34
C ASN A 11 -4.82 -8.33 20.21
N LYS A 12 -6.08 -8.05 19.87
CA LYS A 12 -7.28 -8.60 20.49
C LYS A 12 -8.32 -8.92 19.43
N SER A 13 -9.33 -9.69 19.82
CA SER A 13 -10.49 -9.96 18.97
C SER A 13 -11.75 -9.41 19.59
N PHE A 14 -12.60 -8.83 18.76
CA PHE A 14 -13.89 -8.25 19.12
C PHE A 14 -14.98 -8.88 18.27
N TYR A 15 -16.15 -9.11 18.86
CA TYR A 15 -17.25 -9.82 18.24
C TYR A 15 -18.53 -9.05 18.52
N TYR A 16 -19.40 -8.96 17.53
CA TYR A 16 -20.70 -8.32 17.63
C TYR A 16 -21.72 -9.18 16.87
N GLN A 17 -22.96 -9.17 17.35
CA GLN A 17 -24.08 -9.95 16.84
C GLN A 17 -24.99 -9.09 15.98
N ASP A 18 -25.99 -9.72 15.38
CA ASP A 18 -27.04 -8.98 14.68
C ASP A 18 -27.76 -8.03 15.64
N LEU A 19 -27.97 -6.80 15.17
CA LEU A 19 -28.61 -5.69 15.89
C LEU A 19 -27.76 -5.05 17.00
N ASP A 20 -26.49 -5.44 17.14
CA ASP A 20 -25.54 -4.67 17.95
C ASP A 20 -25.28 -3.31 17.27
N THR A 21 -24.93 -2.32 18.08
CA THR A 21 -24.64 -0.95 17.61
C THR A 21 -23.13 -0.69 17.51
N PRO A 22 -22.70 0.25 16.65
CA PRO A 22 -21.30 0.68 16.61
C PRO A 22 -20.82 1.24 17.95
N ALA A 23 -21.71 1.88 18.72
CA ALA A 23 -21.41 2.42 20.04
C ALA A 23 -21.04 1.31 21.04
N GLU A 24 -21.76 0.18 21.02
CA GLU A 24 -21.45 -0.98 21.87
C GLU A 24 -20.10 -1.59 21.52
N LEU A 25 -19.81 -1.76 20.22
CA LEU A 25 -18.51 -2.27 19.77
C LEU A 25 -17.35 -1.31 20.13
N LEU A 26 -17.54 0.00 19.95
CA LEU A 26 -16.56 1.01 20.33
C LEU A 26 -16.31 1.02 21.84
N ASN A 27 -17.36 0.86 22.66
CA ASN A 27 -17.22 0.73 24.11
C ASN A 27 -16.45 -0.55 24.48
N GLN A 28 -16.73 -1.68 23.84
CA GLN A 28 -15.99 -2.93 24.05
C GLN A 28 -14.49 -2.75 23.74
N ILE A 29 -14.16 -2.08 22.63
CA ILE A 29 -12.78 -1.75 22.24
C ILE A 29 -12.13 -0.82 23.28
N ALA A 30 -12.83 0.27 23.62
CA ALA A 30 -12.36 1.29 24.54
C ALA A 30 -12.05 0.70 25.93
N ASP A 31 -12.97 -0.08 26.49
CA ASP A 31 -12.79 -0.76 27.78
C ASP A 31 -11.60 -1.73 27.74
N SER A 32 -11.49 -2.52 26.68
CA SER A 32 -10.42 -3.49 26.52
C SER A 32 -9.04 -2.83 26.51
N TYR A 33 -8.91 -1.63 25.92
CA TYR A 33 -7.66 -0.88 25.90
C TYR A 33 -7.57 0.22 26.98
N GLN A 34 -8.56 0.35 27.86
CA GLN A 34 -8.64 1.42 28.86
C GLN A 34 -8.51 2.79 28.19
N ILE A 35 -9.37 3.07 27.22
CA ILE A 35 -9.47 4.33 26.48
C ILE A 35 -10.81 4.96 26.86
N THR A 36 -10.83 6.27 27.08
CA THR A 36 -12.07 7.03 27.21
C THR A 36 -12.43 7.70 25.89
N ILE A 37 -13.66 7.54 25.42
CA ILE A 37 -14.20 8.31 24.30
C ILE A 37 -14.73 9.63 24.87
N SER A 38 -14.09 10.75 24.52
CA SER A 38 -14.39 12.07 25.10
C SER A 38 -15.74 12.65 24.67
N ASN A 39 -16.27 12.20 23.53
CA ASN A 39 -17.49 12.73 22.88
C ASN A 39 -18.28 11.61 22.18
N PRO A 40 -18.80 10.61 22.93
CA PRO A 40 -19.47 9.44 22.37
C PRO A 40 -20.79 9.76 21.66
N GLU A 41 -21.40 10.90 21.92
CA GLU A 41 -22.64 11.35 21.29
C GLU A 41 -22.55 11.55 19.76
N ARG A 42 -21.34 11.54 19.20
CA ARG A 42 -21.11 11.58 17.75
C ARG A 42 -21.31 10.24 17.05
N ILE A 43 -21.35 9.13 17.79
CA ILE A 43 -21.47 7.80 17.21
C ILE A 43 -22.91 7.63 16.70
N PRO A 44 -23.12 7.36 15.39
CA PRO A 44 -24.46 7.12 14.85
C PRO A 44 -25.15 5.93 15.53
N HIS A 45 -26.47 6.01 15.66
CA HIS A 45 -27.33 4.94 16.18
C HIS A 45 -27.74 3.98 15.06
N ASP A 46 -26.75 3.34 14.44
CA ASP A 46 -26.97 2.30 13.45
C ASP A 46 -27.06 0.91 14.08
N LEU A 47 -27.71 -0.02 13.38
CA LEU A 47 -27.72 -1.44 13.72
C LEU A 47 -26.80 -2.17 12.75
N TRP A 48 -25.88 -2.97 13.27
CA TRP A 48 -24.95 -3.75 12.49
C TRP A 48 -25.37 -5.21 12.42
N SER A 49 -25.01 -5.85 11.30
CA SER A 49 -25.08 -7.31 11.17
C SER A 49 -23.94 -7.95 11.95
N HIS A 50 -24.07 -9.23 12.30
CA HIS A 50 -23.03 -9.96 13.01
C HIS A 50 -21.64 -9.87 12.33
N GLY A 51 -20.58 -9.85 13.13
CA GLY A 51 -19.22 -9.77 12.61
C GLY A 51 -18.14 -9.90 13.69
N ALA A 52 -16.89 -9.83 13.23
CA ALA A 52 -15.74 -9.91 14.12
C ALA A 52 -14.55 -9.11 13.59
N LEU A 53 -13.82 -8.48 14.50
CA LEU A 53 -12.49 -7.92 14.26
C LEU A 53 -11.46 -8.87 14.87
N MET A 54 -10.59 -9.44 14.05
CA MET A 54 -9.70 -10.53 14.47
C MET A 54 -8.26 -10.05 14.61
N ALA A 55 -7.68 -10.28 15.79
CA ALA A 55 -6.28 -10.00 16.09
C ALA A 55 -5.82 -8.57 15.71
N VAL A 56 -6.66 -7.59 16.01
CA VAL A 56 -6.41 -6.15 15.75
C VAL A 56 -5.86 -5.46 17.00
N ASN A 57 -4.99 -4.46 16.81
CA ASN A 57 -4.57 -3.56 17.89
C ASN A 57 -5.58 -2.41 18.10
N ALA A 58 -5.30 -1.50 19.05
CA ALA A 58 -6.23 -0.43 19.40
C ALA A 58 -6.50 0.54 18.23
N ASP A 59 -5.45 0.98 17.52
CA ASP A 59 -5.57 1.91 16.39
C ASP A 59 -6.35 1.26 15.24
N GLU A 60 -6.02 0.01 14.90
CA GLU A 60 -6.70 -0.77 13.86
C GLU A 60 -8.18 -0.97 14.19
N ALA A 61 -8.50 -1.40 15.41
CA ALA A 61 -9.87 -1.64 15.84
C ALA A 61 -10.71 -0.35 15.76
N LEU A 62 -10.18 0.76 16.27
CA LEU A 62 -10.85 2.06 16.22
C LEU A 62 -11.04 2.55 14.78
N LEU A 63 -9.99 2.50 13.94
CA LEU A 63 -10.07 2.93 12.54
C LEU A 63 -11.05 2.08 11.72
N LEU A 64 -11.05 0.76 11.89
CA LEU A 64 -11.94 -0.13 11.15
C LEU A 64 -13.42 0.13 11.45
N VAL A 65 -13.74 0.48 12.70
CA VAL A 65 -15.11 0.80 13.11
C VAL A 65 -15.49 2.22 12.71
N LEU A 66 -14.65 3.21 13.04
CA LEU A 66 -14.96 4.63 12.85
C LEU A 66 -15.03 5.03 11.36
N ASN A 67 -14.19 4.46 10.49
CA ASN A 67 -14.26 4.77 9.05
C ASN A 67 -15.59 4.36 8.41
N GLN A 68 -16.28 3.34 8.93
CA GLN A 68 -17.60 2.95 8.44
C GLN A 68 -18.70 3.94 8.83
N LEU A 69 -18.40 4.86 9.74
CA LEU A 69 -19.30 5.89 10.26
C LEU A 69 -18.92 7.28 9.76
N ASP A 70 -18.00 7.38 8.78
CA ASP A 70 -17.38 8.64 8.34
C ASP A 70 -16.72 9.43 9.48
N LEU A 71 -16.20 8.72 10.48
CA LEU A 71 -15.50 9.26 11.63
C LEU A 71 -14.01 8.85 11.65
N THR A 72 -13.20 9.73 12.24
CA THR A 72 -11.82 9.48 12.65
C THR A 72 -11.64 9.94 14.10
N PHE A 73 -10.43 9.87 14.63
CA PHE A 73 -10.15 10.26 16.01
C PHE A 73 -8.79 10.92 16.20
N LEU A 74 -8.69 11.72 17.26
CA LEU A 74 -7.43 12.21 17.80
C LEU A 74 -7.16 11.61 19.17
N TRP A 75 -5.93 11.17 19.38
CA TRP A 75 -5.45 10.77 20.69
C TRP A 75 -5.36 11.98 21.64
N GLU A 76 -5.96 11.85 22.81
CA GLU A 76 -5.90 12.81 23.91
C GLU A 76 -5.23 12.16 25.13
N LYS A 77 -4.82 12.99 26.10
CA LYS A 77 -4.34 12.54 27.42
C LYS A 77 -3.28 11.43 27.34
N GLN A 78 -2.28 11.61 26.46
CA GLN A 78 -1.18 10.66 26.27
C GLN A 78 -1.64 9.23 25.93
N GLY A 79 -2.69 9.12 25.11
CA GLY A 79 -3.19 7.84 24.62
C GLY A 79 -4.19 7.16 25.54
N THR A 80 -4.72 7.85 26.56
CA THR A 80 -5.76 7.31 27.47
C THR A 80 -7.16 7.77 27.10
N ALA A 81 -7.29 8.73 26.18
CA ALA A 81 -8.57 9.16 25.65
C ALA A 81 -8.48 9.38 24.15
N ILE A 82 -9.64 9.35 23.48
CA ILE A 82 -9.79 9.74 22.09
C ILE A 82 -10.94 10.74 21.95
N ARG A 83 -10.80 11.67 21.01
CA ARG A 83 -11.89 12.53 20.55
C ARG A 83 -12.26 12.16 19.12
N LEU A 84 -13.55 11.87 18.90
CA LEU A 84 -14.10 11.56 17.58
C LEU A 84 -14.31 12.83 16.76
N LEU A 85 -13.95 12.78 15.48
CA LEU A 85 -14.07 13.87 14.52
C LEU A 85 -14.61 13.31 13.20
N PRO A 86 -15.33 14.10 12.39
CA PRO A 86 -15.65 13.68 11.03
C PRO A 86 -14.35 13.50 10.22
N VAL A 87 -14.36 12.55 9.29
CA VAL A 87 -13.31 12.49 8.26
C VAL A 87 -13.40 13.78 7.43
N PRO A 88 -12.30 14.55 7.27
CA PRO A 88 -12.35 15.77 6.50
C PRO A 88 -12.56 15.48 5.01
N ASP A 89 -13.36 16.30 4.33
CA ASP A 89 -13.59 16.20 2.88
C ASP A 89 -12.28 16.32 2.07
N HIS A 90 -11.30 17.01 2.65
CA HIS A 90 -9.98 17.24 2.04
C HIS A 90 -8.88 16.93 3.04
N VAL A 91 -8.09 15.89 2.75
CA VAL A 91 -6.91 15.54 3.54
C VAL A 91 -5.73 16.35 3.02
N THR A 92 -5.19 17.21 3.88
CA THR A 92 -3.95 17.93 3.63
C THR A 92 -2.83 17.41 4.53
N VAL A 93 -1.60 17.61 4.06
CA VAL A 93 -0.37 17.31 4.79
C VAL A 93 0.40 18.60 4.90
N GLN A 94 0.95 18.87 6.07
CA GLN A 94 1.88 19.97 6.29
C GLN A 94 3.31 19.49 6.05
N LYS A 95 4.02 20.19 5.17
CA LYS A 95 5.42 19.88 4.85
C LYS A 95 6.23 21.15 4.71
N THR A 96 7.41 21.15 5.31
CA THR A 96 8.32 22.29 5.29
C THR A 96 9.41 22.07 4.24
N TYR A 97 9.68 23.10 3.44
CA TYR A 97 10.68 23.08 2.37
C TYR A 97 11.75 24.17 2.57
N SER A 98 12.99 23.81 2.24
CA SER A 98 14.11 24.74 2.16
C SER A 98 14.41 25.06 0.69
N PRO A 99 13.86 26.15 0.13
CA PRO A 99 14.10 26.49 -1.27
C PRO A 99 15.58 26.83 -1.51
N ARG A 100 16.12 26.42 -2.66
CA ARG A 100 17.49 26.71 -3.09
C ARG A 100 17.46 27.66 -4.29
N GLY A 101 18.34 28.66 -4.29
CA GLY A 101 18.49 29.59 -5.42
C GLY A 101 17.72 30.90 -5.25
N ARG A 102 16.39 30.90 -5.48
CA ARG A 102 15.55 32.11 -5.40
C ARG A 102 15.41 32.63 -3.97
N SER A 103 15.09 33.92 -3.82
CA SER A 103 14.74 34.44 -2.50
C SER A 103 13.45 33.77 -1.99
N LEU A 104 13.32 33.64 -0.67
CA LEU A 104 12.19 32.95 -0.06
C LEU A 104 10.84 33.58 -0.43
N ASN A 105 10.79 34.91 -0.47
CA ASN A 105 9.55 35.63 -0.81
C ASN A 105 9.17 35.43 -2.28
N GLU A 106 10.13 35.53 -3.21
CA GLU A 106 9.88 35.26 -4.64
C GLU A 106 9.43 33.82 -4.87
N THR A 107 9.98 32.87 -4.13
CA THR A 107 9.59 31.46 -4.22
C THR A 107 8.17 31.26 -3.72
N ILE A 108 7.79 31.90 -2.61
CA ILE A 108 6.43 31.82 -2.07
C ILE A 108 5.42 32.38 -3.08
N GLU A 109 5.69 33.56 -3.65
CA GLU A 109 4.78 34.17 -4.63
C GLU A 109 4.67 33.32 -5.91
N HIS A 110 5.80 32.83 -6.43
CA HIS A 110 5.81 31.90 -7.58
C HIS A 110 5.00 30.63 -7.32
N LEU A 111 5.13 30.02 -6.14
CA LEU A 111 4.37 28.81 -5.82
C LEU A 111 2.89 29.08 -5.60
N LYS A 112 2.50 30.24 -5.05
CA LYS A 112 1.08 30.62 -4.92
C LYS A 112 0.42 30.83 -6.28
N GLU A 113 1.15 31.38 -7.25
CA GLU A 113 0.66 31.52 -8.63
C GLU A 113 0.46 30.15 -9.30
N LEU A 114 1.40 29.22 -9.13
CA LEU A 114 1.32 27.88 -9.72
C LEU A 114 0.31 26.96 -9.02
N PHE A 115 0.16 27.10 -7.71
CA PHE A 115 -0.61 26.20 -6.86
C PHE A 115 -1.58 27.00 -5.98
N PRO A 116 -2.62 27.63 -6.58
CA PRO A 116 -3.52 28.54 -5.86
C PRO A 116 -4.36 27.85 -4.78
N THR A 117 -4.47 26.52 -4.81
CA THR A 117 -5.16 25.72 -3.80
C THR A 117 -4.27 25.31 -2.61
N ALA A 118 -2.95 25.51 -2.69
CA ALA A 118 -2.04 25.26 -1.58
C ALA A 118 -1.98 26.45 -0.63
N MET A 119 -2.02 26.19 0.68
CA MET A 119 -1.70 27.22 1.67
C MET A 119 -0.19 27.25 1.88
N ILE A 120 0.45 28.30 1.38
CA ILE A 120 1.91 28.46 1.43
C ILE A 120 2.26 29.65 2.32
N THR A 121 2.93 29.37 3.43
CA THR A 121 3.33 30.38 4.41
C THR A 121 4.82 30.33 4.70
N ARG A 122 5.36 31.43 5.23
CA ARG A 122 6.77 31.51 5.63
C ARG A 122 6.94 31.00 7.06
N GLU A 123 7.85 30.05 7.23
CA GLU A 123 8.27 29.52 8.54
C GLU A 123 9.76 29.80 8.74
N GLY A 124 10.09 31.00 9.24
CA GLY A 124 11.47 31.43 9.45
C GLY A 124 12.26 31.56 8.14
N ARG A 125 13.19 30.62 7.90
CA ARG A 125 13.99 30.50 6.65
C ARG A 125 13.43 29.46 5.68
N MET A 126 12.37 28.77 6.08
CA MET A 126 11.71 27.74 5.29
C MET A 126 10.33 28.23 4.85
N LEU A 127 9.72 27.50 3.94
CA LEU A 127 8.31 27.68 3.59
C LEU A 127 7.53 26.44 4.05
N LEU A 128 6.41 26.68 4.71
CA LEU A 128 5.45 25.66 5.11
C LEU A 128 4.36 25.58 4.05
N VAL A 129 4.12 24.38 3.54
CA VAL A 129 3.05 24.09 2.57
C VAL A 129 2.06 23.18 3.25
N ASP A 130 0.80 23.63 3.31
CA ASP A 130 -0.34 22.83 3.72
C ASP A 130 -1.20 22.55 2.47
N ALA A 131 -1.16 21.31 2.01
CA ALA A 131 -1.72 20.90 0.72
C ALA A 131 -1.93 19.37 0.66
N SER A 132 -2.72 18.90 -0.31
CA SER A 132 -2.88 17.46 -0.59
C SER A 132 -1.54 16.81 -0.98
N ALA A 133 -1.42 15.50 -0.78
CA ALA A 133 -0.19 14.76 -1.08
C ALA A 133 0.27 14.92 -2.54
N ASP A 134 -0.65 14.87 -3.51
CA ASP A 134 -0.37 15.08 -4.93
C ASP A 134 0.20 16.47 -5.20
N LEU A 135 -0.32 17.49 -4.50
CA LEU A 135 0.14 18.86 -4.65
C LEU A 135 1.51 19.05 -3.98
N GLN A 136 1.77 18.38 -2.86
CA GLN A 136 3.09 18.34 -2.21
C GLN A 136 4.17 17.75 -3.13
N GLU A 137 3.84 16.73 -3.93
CA GLU A 137 4.75 16.16 -4.93
C GLU A 137 5.10 17.18 -6.02
N LYS A 138 4.09 17.90 -6.54
CA LYS A 138 4.29 18.95 -7.56
C LYS A 138 5.12 20.12 -7.03
N VAL A 139 4.85 20.56 -5.79
CA VAL A 139 5.64 21.61 -5.13
C VAL A 139 7.09 21.14 -4.93
N GLU A 140 7.30 19.88 -4.55
CA GLU A 140 8.65 19.35 -4.39
C GLU A 140 9.42 19.28 -5.72
N ALA A 141 8.75 18.88 -6.80
CA ALA A 141 9.33 18.83 -8.13
C ALA A 141 9.72 20.23 -8.64
N GLU A 142 8.87 21.24 -8.40
CA GLU A 142 9.16 22.63 -8.77
C GLU A 142 10.32 23.21 -7.95
N LEU A 143 10.39 22.90 -6.66
CA LEU A 143 11.47 23.37 -5.78
C LEU A 143 12.81 22.65 -6.03
N ASN A 144 12.78 21.42 -6.54
CA ASN A 144 13.95 20.60 -6.79
C ASN A 144 13.88 19.92 -8.17
N PRO A 145 13.94 20.66 -9.28
CA PRO A 145 13.81 20.10 -10.63
C PRO A 145 14.93 19.12 -10.98
N SER A 146 16.09 19.23 -10.31
CA SER A 146 17.25 18.34 -10.48
C SER A 146 17.16 17.06 -9.64
N LYS A 147 16.21 16.95 -8.70
CA LYS A 147 15.87 15.62 -8.18
C LYS A 147 15.23 14.90 -9.35
N ARG A 148 15.94 13.92 -9.93
CA ARG A 148 15.32 12.90 -10.78
C ARG A 148 14.00 12.51 -10.10
N PRO A 149 12.88 12.37 -10.84
CA PRO A 149 11.64 11.89 -10.23
C PRO A 149 12.05 10.68 -9.40
N VAL A 150 11.74 10.73 -8.09
CA VAL A 150 11.84 9.53 -7.28
C VAL A 150 11.01 8.54 -8.07
N ARG A 151 11.67 7.54 -8.68
CA ARG A 151 10.99 6.45 -9.39
C ARG A 151 9.78 6.15 -8.54
N LYS A 152 8.56 6.33 -9.08
CA LYS A 152 7.31 6.07 -8.38
C LYS A 152 7.60 4.89 -7.47
N MET A 153 7.65 5.14 -6.15
CA MET A 153 7.88 4.05 -5.23
C MET A 153 6.80 3.05 -5.61
N GLY A 154 7.24 1.89 -6.10
CA GLY A 154 6.34 0.78 -6.31
C GLY A 154 5.51 0.66 -5.04
N THR A 155 4.22 0.39 -5.23
CA THR A 155 3.33 -0.16 -4.21
C THR A 155 4.14 -0.83 -3.10
N PRO A 156 3.91 -0.46 -1.81
CA PRO A 156 4.77 -0.89 -0.70
C PRO A 156 5.11 -2.35 -0.90
N GLN A 157 6.40 -2.60 -1.13
CA GLN A 157 6.90 -3.91 -1.42
C GLN A 157 6.65 -4.71 -0.13
N ILE A 158 5.51 -5.42 -0.11
CA ILE A 158 5.39 -6.67 0.63
C ILE A 158 6.72 -7.38 0.40
N ASP A 159 7.34 -7.91 1.44
CA ASP A 159 8.63 -8.64 1.42
C ASP A 159 8.50 -9.90 0.52
N VAL A 160 8.29 -9.66 -0.76
CA VAL A 160 8.18 -10.62 -1.82
C VAL A 160 9.62 -10.82 -2.22
N LEU A 161 10.21 -11.88 -1.66
CA LEU A 161 11.57 -12.29 -1.97
C LEU A 161 11.78 -12.17 -3.50
N PRO A 162 12.84 -11.46 -3.95
CA PRO A 162 13.20 -11.39 -5.35
C PRO A 162 13.19 -12.79 -5.96
N ILE A 163 12.73 -12.93 -7.19
CA ILE A 163 12.58 -14.22 -7.86
C ILE A 163 13.89 -15.02 -7.79
N GLN A 164 15.04 -14.35 -7.91
CA GLN A 164 16.36 -15.00 -7.83
C GLN A 164 16.65 -15.67 -6.48
N ARG A 165 15.96 -15.29 -5.40
CA ARG A 165 16.09 -15.89 -4.07
C ARG A 165 15.04 -16.96 -3.78
N ARG A 166 14.11 -17.22 -4.71
CA ARG A 166 13.07 -18.25 -4.56
C ARG A 166 13.59 -19.61 -4.97
N LYS A 167 13.00 -20.64 -4.37
CA LYS A 167 13.19 -22.04 -4.75
C LYS A 167 11.88 -22.58 -5.32
N PHE A 168 11.97 -23.22 -6.48
CA PHE A 168 10.82 -23.70 -7.23
C PHE A 168 10.76 -25.22 -7.18
N THR A 169 9.60 -25.73 -6.77
CA THR A 169 9.29 -27.16 -6.85
C THR A 169 7.96 -27.29 -7.56
N LEU A 170 7.96 -27.93 -8.73
CA LEU A 170 6.76 -28.15 -9.52
C LEU A 170 6.87 -29.48 -10.25
N ARG A 171 5.86 -30.32 -10.08
CA ARG A 171 5.67 -31.54 -10.88
C ARG A 171 4.30 -31.46 -11.53
N ALA A 172 4.27 -31.29 -12.84
CA ALA A 172 3.07 -31.19 -13.63
C ALA A 172 3.30 -31.80 -15.01
N GLN A 173 2.31 -32.51 -15.53
CA GLN A 173 2.36 -33.11 -16.87
C GLN A 173 1.25 -32.51 -17.72
N LYS A 174 1.55 -32.27 -19.01
CA LYS A 174 0.63 -31.75 -20.03
C LYS A 174 -0.09 -30.46 -19.62
N VAL A 175 0.61 -29.57 -18.90
CA VAL A 175 0.05 -28.30 -18.46
C VAL A 175 0.37 -27.19 -19.47
N PRO A 176 -0.60 -26.30 -19.81
CA PRO A 176 -0.33 -25.14 -20.65
C PRO A 176 0.64 -24.18 -19.95
N VAL A 177 1.62 -23.66 -20.67
CA VAL A 177 2.58 -22.68 -20.12
C VAL A 177 1.87 -21.47 -19.53
N LEU A 178 0.85 -20.96 -20.23
CA LEU A 178 0.03 -19.85 -19.76
C LEU A 178 -0.60 -20.11 -18.38
N ALA A 179 -1.05 -21.34 -18.11
CA ALA A 179 -1.65 -21.68 -16.82
C ALA A 179 -0.60 -21.72 -15.69
N VAL A 180 0.64 -22.08 -16.01
CA VAL A 180 1.75 -22.02 -15.06
C VAL A 180 2.13 -20.57 -14.78
N MET A 181 2.20 -19.72 -15.81
CA MET A 181 2.43 -18.28 -15.66
C MET A 181 1.38 -17.62 -14.77
N GLN A 182 0.09 -17.89 -14.99
CA GLN A 182 -0.99 -17.35 -14.17
C GLN A 182 -0.89 -17.74 -12.68
N LYS A 183 -0.47 -18.98 -12.39
CA LYS A 183 -0.23 -19.40 -10.99
C LYS A 183 0.97 -18.69 -10.38
N LEU A 184 2.00 -18.39 -11.17
CA LEU A 184 3.16 -17.64 -10.71
C LEU A 184 2.78 -16.16 -10.46
N GLU A 185 1.87 -15.58 -11.25
CA GLU A 185 1.28 -14.26 -11.01
C GLU A 185 0.53 -14.20 -9.67
N GLN A 186 -0.23 -15.24 -9.34
CA GLN A 186 -0.87 -15.36 -8.01
C GLN A 186 0.15 -15.43 -6.87
N SER A 187 1.38 -15.87 -7.15
CA SER A 187 2.49 -15.89 -6.18
C SER A 187 3.32 -14.58 -6.16
N GLY A 188 2.86 -13.54 -6.86
CA GLY A 188 3.51 -12.24 -6.93
C GLY A 188 4.71 -12.18 -7.88
N ILE A 189 4.68 -12.93 -8.99
CA ILE A 189 5.62 -12.80 -10.12
C ILE A 189 4.91 -12.12 -11.28
N GLU A 190 5.44 -11.04 -11.80
CA GLU A 190 4.86 -10.34 -12.95
C GLU A 190 5.50 -10.82 -14.25
N PHE A 191 4.70 -11.10 -15.28
CA PHE A 191 5.23 -11.37 -16.62
C PHE A 191 4.98 -10.18 -17.55
N GLU A 192 6.03 -9.72 -18.23
CA GLU A 192 5.93 -8.68 -19.25
C GLU A 192 6.30 -9.27 -20.60
N TYR A 193 5.36 -9.24 -21.55
CA TYR A 193 5.57 -9.72 -22.91
C TYR A 193 4.66 -9.01 -23.89
N GLN A 194 5.06 -8.97 -25.16
CA GLN A 194 4.29 -8.35 -26.24
C GLN A 194 3.58 -9.46 -27.05
N PRO A 195 2.25 -9.64 -26.89
CA PRO A 195 1.54 -10.78 -27.50
C PRO A 195 1.65 -10.84 -29.03
N GLN A 196 1.76 -9.68 -29.68
CA GLN A 196 1.92 -9.58 -31.13
C GLN A 196 3.29 -10.11 -31.59
N GLN A 197 4.36 -9.82 -30.86
CA GLN A 197 5.71 -10.29 -31.19
C GLN A 197 5.83 -11.81 -31.00
N LEU A 198 5.24 -12.35 -29.93
CA LEU A 198 5.23 -13.80 -29.69
C LEU A 198 4.48 -14.55 -30.80
N LYS A 199 3.33 -14.03 -31.22
CA LYS A 199 2.57 -14.62 -32.34
C LYS A 199 3.32 -14.56 -33.66
N GLN A 200 4.05 -13.48 -33.94
CA GLN A 200 4.87 -13.35 -35.16
C GLN A 200 6.05 -14.33 -35.15
N ALA A 201 6.61 -14.63 -33.98
CA ALA A 201 7.66 -15.63 -33.80
C ALA A 201 7.14 -17.08 -33.73
N GLY A 202 5.84 -17.32 -33.91
CA GLY A 202 5.24 -18.66 -33.86
C GLY A 202 5.18 -19.28 -32.47
N VAL A 203 5.33 -18.48 -31.41
CA VAL A 203 5.29 -18.95 -30.02
C VAL A 203 3.84 -19.07 -29.55
N ASP A 204 3.43 -20.28 -29.13
CA ASP A 204 2.12 -20.54 -28.54
C ASP A 204 2.22 -20.83 -27.03
N LEU A 205 1.79 -19.87 -26.20
CA LEU A 205 1.75 -20.01 -24.74
C LEU A 205 0.73 -21.07 -24.26
N ASN A 206 -0.17 -21.55 -25.12
CA ASN A 206 -1.07 -22.66 -24.81
C ASN A 206 -0.45 -24.04 -25.05
N GLN A 207 0.78 -24.10 -25.59
CA GLN A 207 1.53 -25.33 -25.72
C GLN A 207 1.64 -26.01 -24.35
N ARG A 208 1.34 -27.31 -24.34
CA ARG A 208 1.39 -28.12 -23.13
C ARG A 208 2.78 -28.68 -22.95
N ILE A 209 3.32 -28.51 -21.74
CA ILE A 209 4.64 -28.99 -21.38
C ILE A 209 4.58 -29.87 -20.12
N ASP A 210 5.61 -30.69 -19.97
CA ASP A 210 5.87 -31.47 -18.77
C ASP A 210 6.96 -30.75 -17.97
N ILE A 211 6.69 -30.44 -16.70
CA ILE A 211 7.60 -29.76 -15.80
C ILE A 211 7.83 -30.67 -14.61
N SER A 212 9.10 -30.99 -14.34
CA SER A 212 9.48 -31.74 -13.14
C SER A 212 10.77 -31.16 -12.57
N VAL A 213 10.61 -30.21 -11.65
CA VAL A 213 11.68 -29.50 -10.97
C VAL A 213 11.49 -29.59 -9.47
N GLN A 214 12.59 -29.77 -8.72
CA GLN A 214 12.58 -29.89 -7.27
C GLN A 214 13.67 -29.03 -6.67
N ASN A 215 13.27 -28.05 -5.86
CA ASN A 215 14.16 -27.08 -5.24
C ASN A 215 15.07 -26.34 -6.25
N ALA A 216 14.58 -26.15 -7.47
CA ALA A 216 15.27 -25.48 -8.56
C ALA A 216 15.43 -23.99 -8.23
N ASP A 217 16.51 -23.38 -8.70
CA ASP A 217 16.63 -21.92 -8.70
C ASP A 217 15.80 -21.29 -9.82
N ALA A 218 15.75 -19.95 -9.85
CA ALA A 218 14.94 -19.23 -10.82
C ALA A 218 15.34 -19.52 -12.26
N ASN A 219 16.64 -19.54 -12.57
CA ASN A 219 17.08 -19.74 -13.95
C ASN A 219 16.79 -21.16 -14.41
N GLU A 220 17.10 -22.15 -13.57
CA GLU A 220 16.78 -23.56 -13.85
C GLU A 220 15.28 -23.77 -14.07
N PHE A 221 14.44 -23.12 -13.24
CA PHE A 221 12.99 -23.19 -13.39
C PHE A 221 12.49 -22.57 -14.70
N PHE A 222 12.93 -21.35 -15.03
CA PHE A 222 12.47 -20.64 -16.21
C PHE A 222 13.05 -21.20 -17.51
N ASP A 223 14.26 -21.78 -17.48
CA ASP A 223 14.83 -22.53 -18.61
C ASP A 223 13.96 -23.74 -18.97
N VAL A 224 13.50 -24.49 -17.97
CA VAL A 224 12.58 -25.64 -18.18
C VAL A 224 11.21 -25.18 -18.66
N LEU A 225 10.73 -24.03 -18.18
CA LEU A 225 9.41 -23.48 -18.53
C LEU A 225 9.36 -22.91 -19.95
N PHE A 226 10.39 -22.15 -20.35
CA PHE A 226 10.41 -21.35 -21.57
C PHE A 226 11.30 -21.92 -22.68
N GLY A 227 12.26 -22.79 -22.33
CA GLY A 227 13.14 -23.47 -23.28
C GLY A 227 12.38 -24.20 -24.40
N PRO A 228 11.31 -24.98 -24.12
CA PRO A 228 10.55 -25.68 -25.16
C PRO A 228 9.81 -24.74 -26.14
N LEU A 229 9.66 -23.46 -25.79
CA LEU A 229 8.96 -22.45 -26.59
C LEU A 229 9.93 -21.50 -27.30
N ASN A 230 11.24 -21.75 -27.22
CA ASN A 230 12.28 -20.85 -27.74
C ASN A 230 12.09 -19.40 -27.25
N LEU A 231 11.74 -19.25 -25.98
CA LEU A 231 11.56 -17.95 -25.33
C LEU A 231 12.80 -17.63 -24.49
N SER A 232 13.36 -16.46 -24.74
CA SER A 232 14.34 -15.83 -23.86
C SER A 232 13.62 -15.08 -22.75
N TYR A 233 14.24 -15.02 -21.56
CA TYR A 233 13.68 -14.31 -20.42
C TYR A 233 14.74 -13.49 -19.69
N GLN A 234 14.30 -12.39 -19.08
CA GLN A 234 15.10 -11.55 -18.20
C GLN A 234 14.36 -11.33 -16.88
N ILE A 235 15.03 -11.60 -15.76
CA ILE A 235 14.46 -11.49 -14.41
C ILE A 235 14.94 -10.20 -13.75
N GLU A 236 14.01 -9.31 -13.43
CA GLU A 236 14.26 -8.05 -12.70
C GLU A 236 13.38 -7.99 -11.44
N GLY A 237 13.96 -8.35 -10.29
CA GLY A 237 13.24 -8.37 -9.02
C GLY A 237 12.10 -9.38 -9.00
N ILE A 238 10.86 -8.90 -9.16
CA ILE A 238 9.63 -9.71 -9.23
C ILE A 238 9.06 -9.80 -10.64
N LYS A 239 9.71 -9.21 -11.63
CA LYS A 239 9.25 -9.17 -13.02
C LYS A 239 10.11 -10.09 -13.90
N VAL A 240 9.45 -10.82 -14.80
CA VAL A 240 10.05 -11.66 -15.83
C VAL A 240 9.61 -11.14 -17.19
N THR A 241 10.55 -10.56 -17.93
CA THR A 241 10.31 -10.09 -19.30
C THR A 241 10.58 -11.21 -20.28
N LEU A 242 9.63 -11.53 -21.16
CA LEU A 242 9.77 -12.58 -22.17
C LEU A 242 9.99 -11.98 -23.56
N THR A 243 11.00 -12.48 -24.26
CA THR A 243 11.32 -12.12 -25.63
C THR A 243 11.43 -13.37 -26.50
N PRO A 244 10.93 -13.35 -27.74
CA PRO A 244 11.15 -14.47 -28.65
C PRO A 244 12.62 -14.56 -29.01
N ASN A 245 13.17 -15.78 -28.99
CA ASN A 245 14.50 -16.03 -29.54
C ASN A 245 14.33 -16.20 -31.06
N ASN A 246 14.86 -15.27 -31.85
CA ASN A 246 14.91 -15.39 -33.32
C ASN A 246 15.75 -16.58 -33.76
#